data_AF-A0A401G047-F1
#
_entry.id   AF-A0A401G047-F1
#
_cell.length_a   1.000
_cell.length_b   1.000
_cell.length_c   1.000
_cell.angle_alpha   90.00
_cell.angle_beta   90.00
_cell.angle_gamma   90.00
#
_symmetry.space_group_name_H-M   'P 1'
#
loop_
_entity.id
_entity.type
_entity.pdbx_description
1 polymer ?
#
loop_
_entity_poly.entity_id
_entity_poly.type
_entity_poly.pdbx_seq_one_letter_code
_entity_poly.pdbx_strand_id
1 'polypeptide(L)'
;MKDHHIQLSKWEKDFLDRIDAENIDNLSTKRNDSNLLLVTKSCPCKNIEYITACISDQEIILTCKISHKHFDSTAWDGKSFGVNQRQMIGKAAIEFLDFISGKIIVSQVYDLQKRVIGSGWSRMDTPEIDNEEYENLIKEIYGETYKKEWNWDGEIK
;
A
#
# COMPACT_ATOMS: atom_id res chain seq x y z
N MET A 1 31.30 0.67 8.02
CA MET A 1 30.11 1.28 7.36
C MET A 1 29.87 2.61 8.05
N LYS A 2 29.81 3.72 7.31
CA LYS A 2 29.48 5.02 7.91
C LYS A 2 27.97 5.08 8.08
N ASP A 3 27.49 5.09 9.31
CA ASP A 3 26.09 5.38 9.61
C ASP A 3 25.81 6.81 9.13
N HIS A 4 25.20 6.92 7.95
CA HIS A 4 24.66 8.19 7.49
C HIS A 4 23.43 8.45 8.33
N HIS A 5 23.53 9.38 9.28
CA HIS A 5 22.37 9.91 9.98
C HIS A 5 21.36 10.39 8.93
N ILE A 6 20.28 9.63 8.75
CA ILE A 6 19.19 10.01 7.86
C ILE A 6 18.53 11.23 8.48
N GLN A 7 18.70 12.40 7.86
CA GLN A 7 17.97 13.59 8.26
C GLN A 7 16.52 13.41 7.85
N LEU A 8 15.61 13.34 8.83
CA LEU A 8 14.18 13.15 8.61
C LEU A 8 13.44 14.50 8.63
N SER A 9 12.54 14.67 7.67
CA SER A 9 11.54 15.74 7.66
C SER A 9 10.52 15.51 8.78
N LYS A 10 9.70 16.53 9.06
CA LYS A 10 8.64 16.43 10.06
C LYS A 10 7.63 15.32 9.75
N TRP A 11 7.27 15.16 8.48
CA TRP A 11 6.23 14.23 8.03
C TRP A 11 6.70 12.78 8.05
N GLU A 12 7.97 12.59 7.71
CA GLU A 12 8.63 11.29 7.81
C GLU A 12 8.75 10.83 9.27
N LYS A 13 9.07 11.75 10.18
CA LYS A 13 9.05 11.46 11.62
C LYS A 13 7.65 11.08 12.08
N ASP A 14 6.61 11.84 11.73
CA ASP A 14 5.22 11.54 12.11
C ASP A 14 4.75 10.18 11.56
N PHE A 15 5.16 9.79 10.34
CA PHE A 15 4.88 8.46 9.82
C PHE A 15 5.60 7.36 10.62
N LEU A 16 6.91 7.53 10.86
CA LEU A 16 7.71 6.57 11.62
C LEU A 16 7.20 6.41 13.06
N ASP A 17 6.94 7.52 13.76
CA ASP A 17 6.43 7.51 15.13
C ASP A 17 5.10 6.75 15.24
N ARG A 18 4.25 6.80 14.19
CA ARG A 18 2.97 6.07 14.16
C ARG A 18 3.13 4.58 13.98
N ILE A 19 4.10 4.14 13.18
CA ILE A 19 4.31 2.71 12.95
C ILE A 19 5.21 2.09 14.04
N ASP A 20 6.09 2.88 14.67
CA ASP A 20 6.94 2.45 15.79
C ASP A 20 6.11 2.11 17.03
N ALA A 21 4.94 2.74 17.20
CA ALA A 21 4.01 2.43 18.28
C ALA A 21 3.61 0.94 18.33
N GLU A 22 3.69 0.24 17.20
CA GLU A 22 3.33 -1.17 17.07
C GLU A 22 4.54 -2.12 17.17
N ASN A 23 5.75 -1.60 17.49
CA ASN A 23 6.99 -2.37 17.65
C ASN A 23 7.29 -3.34 16.48
N ILE A 24 7.20 -2.84 15.25
CA ILE A 24 7.44 -3.66 14.05
C ILE A 24 8.93 -4.01 13.95
N ASP A 25 9.27 -5.28 14.15
CA ASP A 25 10.65 -5.75 14.02
C ASP A 25 11.15 -5.69 12.57
N ASN A 26 12.47 -5.52 12.40
CA ASN A 26 13.18 -5.65 11.11
C ASN A 26 12.64 -4.71 10.00
N LEU A 27 12.26 -3.49 10.36
CA LEU A 27 12.01 -2.43 9.38
C LEU A 27 13.33 -1.92 8.79
N SER A 28 13.36 -1.75 7.48
CA SER A 28 14.47 -1.11 6.77
C SER A 28 14.07 0.30 6.36
N THR A 29 14.90 1.29 6.71
CA THR A 29 14.72 2.68 6.28
C THR A 29 15.87 3.11 5.39
N LYS A 30 15.56 3.69 4.22
CA LYS A 30 16.56 4.21 3.27
C LYS A 30 16.04 5.43 2.52
N ARG A 31 16.94 6.19 1.90
CA ARG A 31 16.59 7.21 0.91
C ARG A 31 16.70 6.64 -0.50
N ASN A 32 15.85 7.08 -1.42
CA ASN A 32 16.06 6.84 -2.85
C ASN A 32 16.88 7.98 -3.51
N ASP A 33 17.10 7.89 -4.82
CA ASP A 33 17.87 8.89 -5.59
C ASP A 33 17.21 10.27 -5.61
N SER A 34 15.89 10.33 -5.42
CA SER A 34 15.11 11.56 -5.26
C SER A 34 15.05 12.06 -3.82
N ASN A 35 15.87 11.49 -2.92
CA ASN A 35 15.90 11.80 -1.50
C ASN A 35 14.55 11.60 -0.75
N LEU A 36 13.66 10.74 -1.26
CA LEU A 36 12.43 10.35 -0.56
C LEU A 36 12.74 9.24 0.45
N LEU A 37 12.05 9.25 1.60
CA LEU A 37 12.20 8.19 2.59
C LEU A 37 11.42 6.96 2.13
N LEU A 38 12.10 5.83 2.13
CA LEU A 38 11.54 4.50 1.92
C LEU A 38 11.57 3.74 3.24
N VAL A 39 10.40 3.29 3.67
CA VAL A 39 10.23 2.42 4.84
C VAL A 39 9.74 1.06 4.34
N THR A 40 10.58 0.04 4.44
CA THR A 40 10.33 -1.28 3.86
C THR A 40 10.26 -2.35 4.93
N LYS A 41 9.28 -3.24 4.80
CA LYS A 41 9.17 -4.48 5.57
C LYS A 41 9.09 -5.67 4.61
N SER A 42 9.98 -6.65 4.80
CA SER A 42 9.90 -7.92 4.07
C SER A 42 8.68 -8.72 4.50
N CYS A 43 8.01 -9.32 3.53
CA CYS A 43 6.82 -10.14 3.70
C CYS A 43 7.18 -11.62 3.59
N PRO A 44 6.62 -12.52 4.43
CA PRO A 44 6.86 -13.96 4.30
C PRO A 44 6.25 -14.55 3.02
N CYS A 45 5.16 -13.96 2.51
CA CYS A 45 4.55 -14.35 1.26
C CYS A 45 5.43 -13.96 0.05
N LYS A 46 5.89 -14.96 -0.72
CA LYS A 46 6.75 -14.77 -1.91
C LYS A 46 6.07 -14.02 -3.06
N ASN A 47 4.75 -13.97 -3.08
CA ASN A 47 4.01 -13.23 -4.09
C ASN A 47 3.98 -11.72 -3.77
N ILE A 48 3.93 -11.36 -2.49
CA ILE A 48 3.97 -9.98 -2.01
C ILE A 48 5.42 -9.46 -1.93
N GLU A 49 6.33 -10.30 -1.41
CA GLU A 49 7.75 -10.07 -1.11
C GLU A 49 8.04 -9.00 -0.06
N TYR A 50 7.38 -7.85 -0.16
CA TYR A 50 7.57 -6.72 0.74
C TYR A 50 6.37 -5.77 0.72
N ILE A 51 6.31 -4.89 1.71
CA ILE A 51 5.63 -3.60 1.59
C ILE A 51 6.66 -2.48 1.77
N THR A 52 6.59 -1.46 0.93
CA THR A 52 7.39 -0.24 1.05
C THR A 52 6.48 0.97 1.05
N ALA A 53 6.61 1.83 2.06
CA ALA A 53 6.06 3.18 2.04
C ALA A 53 7.11 4.14 1.47
N CYS A 54 6.79 4.79 0.34
CA CYS A 54 7.57 5.89 -0.20
C CYS A 54 6.92 7.21 0.22
N ILE A 55 7.65 8.00 1.00
CA ILE A 55 7.09 9.14 1.72
C ILE A 55 7.61 10.45 1.13
N SER A 56 6.69 11.30 0.69
CA SER A 56 6.94 12.70 0.32
C SER A 56 6.03 13.61 1.13
N ASP A 57 6.15 14.92 0.93
CA ASP A 57 5.27 15.92 1.53
C ASP A 57 3.88 15.98 0.88
N GLN A 58 3.78 15.60 -0.39
CA GLN A 58 2.52 15.69 -1.15
C GLN A 58 1.76 14.37 -1.19
N GLU A 59 2.47 13.26 -1.09
CA GLU A 59 1.96 11.92 -1.32
C GLU A 59 2.73 10.86 -0.52
N ILE A 60 2.02 9.82 -0.07
CA ILE A 60 2.63 8.56 0.39
C ILE A 60 2.15 7.44 -0.51
N ILE A 61 3.09 6.69 -1.09
CA ILE A 61 2.77 5.52 -1.91
C ILE A 61 3.14 4.26 -1.12
N LEU A 62 2.15 3.40 -0.87
CA LEU A 62 2.39 2.05 -0.39
C LEU A 62 2.53 1.12 -1.58
N THR A 63 3.64 0.39 -1.68
CA THR A 63 3.91 -0.51 -2.81
C THR A 63 4.35 -1.89 -2.32
N CYS A 64 3.84 -2.93 -2.97
CA CYS A 64 4.33 -4.28 -2.91
C CYS A 64 4.55 -4.79 -4.34
N LYS A 65 5.01 -6.04 -4.50
CA LYS A 65 5.19 -6.63 -5.84
C LYS A 65 3.91 -6.73 -6.67
N ILE A 66 2.76 -6.86 -6.01
CA ILE A 66 1.46 -7.12 -6.63
C ILE A 66 0.81 -5.82 -7.12
N SER A 67 0.88 -4.75 -6.33
CA SER A 67 0.16 -3.51 -6.56
C SER A 67 0.75 -2.35 -5.76
N HIS A 68 0.22 -1.15 -5.97
CA HIS A 68 0.52 0.04 -5.18
C HIS A 68 -0.75 0.81 -4.85
N LYS A 69 -0.70 1.62 -3.80
CA LYS A 69 -1.79 2.46 -3.32
C LYS A 69 -1.27 3.84 -2.97
N HIS A 70 -1.94 4.86 -3.52
CA HIS A 70 -1.57 6.26 -3.35
C HIS A 70 -2.40 6.90 -2.25
N PHE A 71 -1.75 7.72 -1.44
CA PHE A 71 -2.37 8.57 -0.44
C PHE A 71 -1.92 10.01 -0.71
N ASP A 72 -2.80 10.79 -1.32
CA ASP A 72 -2.52 12.18 -1.68
C ASP A 72 -2.99 13.16 -0.60
N SER A 73 -2.20 14.22 -0.40
CA SER A 73 -2.57 15.35 0.45
C SER A 73 -3.64 16.26 -0.17
N THR A 74 -3.90 16.16 -1.47
CA THR A 74 -4.87 16.99 -2.20
C THR A 74 -6.25 16.33 -2.31
N ALA A 75 -6.36 15.01 -2.11
CA ALA A 75 -7.61 14.25 -2.21
C ALA A 75 -8.66 14.56 -1.11
N TRP A 76 -8.46 15.63 -0.34
CA TRP A 76 -9.22 15.96 0.85
C TRP A 76 -9.71 17.40 0.76
N ASP A 77 -10.83 17.55 0.07
CA ASP A 77 -11.44 18.86 -0.19
C ASP A 77 -11.84 19.57 1.11
N GLY A 78 -11.66 20.89 1.14
CA GLY A 78 -12.24 21.78 2.15
C GLY A 78 -11.43 21.98 3.45
N LYS A 79 -10.19 21.50 3.54
CA LYS A 79 -9.34 21.63 4.73
C LYS A 79 -7.99 22.30 4.42
N SER A 80 -7.33 22.81 5.45
CA SER A 80 -5.99 23.41 5.30
C SER A 80 -4.94 22.33 5.01
N PHE A 81 -3.93 22.69 4.22
CA PHE A 81 -2.89 21.77 3.73
C PHE A 81 -2.25 20.91 4.84
N GLY A 82 -1.92 21.51 6.00
CA GLY A 82 -1.32 20.77 7.12
C GLY A 82 -2.26 19.75 7.78
N VAL A 83 -3.58 19.93 7.70
CA VAL A 83 -4.56 18.93 8.16
C VAL A 83 -4.61 17.78 7.17
N ASN A 84 -4.62 18.07 5.87
CA ASN A 84 -4.64 17.03 4.85
C ASN A 84 -3.40 16.14 4.89
N GLN A 85 -2.21 16.72 5.09
CA GLN A 85 -0.98 15.96 5.26
C GLN A 85 -1.03 15.02 6.47
N ARG A 86 -1.54 15.48 7.62
CA ARG A 86 -1.70 14.61 8.79
C ARG A 86 -2.70 13.48 8.54
N GLN A 87 -3.78 13.75 7.80
CA GLN A 87 -4.76 12.71 7.44
C GLN A 87 -4.18 11.70 6.46
N MET A 88 -3.41 12.16 5.48
CA MET A 88 -2.64 11.33 4.55
C MET A 88 -1.69 10.41 5.31
N ILE A 89 -0.83 10.98 6.17
CA ILE A 89 0.13 10.23 7.01
C ILE A 89 -0.60 9.22 7.89
N GLY A 90 -1.65 9.66 8.60
CA GLY A 90 -2.42 8.79 9.49
C GLY A 90 -3.05 7.62 8.75
N LYS A 91 -3.69 7.87 7.59
CA LYS A 91 -4.28 6.80 6.78
C LYS A 91 -3.23 5.86 6.21
N ALA A 92 -2.14 6.38 5.65
CA ALA A 92 -1.08 5.56 5.09
C ALA A 92 -0.41 4.69 6.17
N ALA A 93 -0.17 5.23 7.36
CA ALA A 93 0.39 4.47 8.49
C ALA A 93 -0.56 3.36 8.94
N ILE A 94 -1.86 3.66 9.10
CA ILE A 94 -2.88 2.65 9.44
C ILE A 94 -2.92 1.56 8.38
N GLU A 95 -2.96 1.93 7.10
CA GLU A 95 -3.01 0.94 6.01
C GLU A 95 -1.75 0.08 5.95
N PHE A 96 -0.57 0.67 6.18
CA PHE A 96 0.70 -0.07 6.26
C PHE A 96 0.68 -1.10 7.39
N LEU A 97 0.20 -0.72 8.57
CA LEU A 97 0.06 -1.60 9.74
C LEU A 97 -1.00 -2.68 9.53
N ASP A 98 -2.16 -2.32 8.99
CA ASP A 98 -3.22 -3.26 8.67
C ASP A 98 -2.77 -4.26 7.58
N PHE A 99 -1.94 -3.84 6.63
CA PHE A 99 -1.34 -4.73 5.66
C PHE A 99 -0.39 -5.73 6.30
N ILE A 100 0.53 -5.28 7.16
CA ILE A 100 1.47 -6.17 7.86
C ILE A 100 0.77 -7.14 8.82
N SER A 101 -0.35 -6.71 9.43
CA SER A 101 -1.16 -7.58 10.30
C SER A 101 -2.11 -8.51 9.55
N GLY A 102 -2.03 -8.55 8.21
CA GLY A 102 -2.83 -9.45 7.37
C GLY A 102 -4.28 -9.04 7.18
N LYS A 103 -4.70 -7.84 7.64
CA LYS A 103 -6.09 -7.35 7.50
C LYS A 103 -6.40 -6.79 6.12
N ILE A 104 -5.38 -6.47 5.34
CA ILE A 104 -5.53 -6.00 3.97
C ILE A 104 -5.21 -7.13 2.99
N ILE A 105 -6.06 -7.24 1.98
CA ILE A 105 -5.89 -8.11 0.83
C ILE A 105 -5.39 -7.25 -0.33
N VAL A 106 -4.40 -7.76 -1.06
CA VAL A 106 -4.07 -7.30 -2.40
C VAL A 106 -4.54 -8.32 -3.41
N SER A 107 -5.06 -7.86 -4.53
CA SER A 107 -5.61 -8.72 -5.56
C SER A 107 -5.06 -8.36 -6.94
N GLN A 108 -5.06 -9.34 -7.83
CA GLN A 108 -4.86 -9.16 -9.25
C GLN A 108 -5.96 -9.88 -10.02
N VAL A 109 -6.45 -9.22 -11.06
CA VAL A 109 -7.40 -9.79 -12.01
C VAL A 109 -6.62 -10.16 -13.27
N TYR A 110 -6.87 -11.37 -13.75
CA TYR A 110 -6.21 -11.96 -14.88
C TYR A 110 -7.21 -12.30 -15.98
N ASP A 111 -6.81 -12.14 -17.23
CA ASP A 111 -7.51 -12.74 -18.35
C ASP A 111 -7.14 -14.23 -18.53
N LEU A 112 -7.83 -14.93 -19.43
CA LEU A 112 -7.54 -16.35 -19.74
C LEU A 112 -6.11 -16.59 -20.29
N GLN A 113 -5.43 -15.55 -20.76
CA GLN A 113 -4.05 -15.60 -21.23
C GLN A 113 -3.04 -15.37 -20.09
N LYS A 114 -3.52 -15.25 -18.85
CA LYS A 114 -2.74 -15.01 -17.62
C LYS A 114 -2.05 -13.64 -17.60
N ARG A 115 -2.57 -12.66 -18.34
CA ARG A 115 -2.10 -11.28 -18.27
C ARG A 115 -2.84 -10.55 -17.16
N VAL A 116 -2.12 -9.75 -16.38
CA VAL A 116 -2.73 -8.88 -15.35
C VAL A 116 -3.45 -7.74 -16.05
N ILE A 117 -4.75 -7.63 -15.82
CA ILE A 117 -5.61 -6.56 -16.37
C ILE A 117 -6.08 -5.58 -15.29
N GLY A 118 -5.91 -5.94 -14.01
CA GLY A 118 -6.26 -5.09 -12.89
C GLY A 118 -5.59 -5.52 -11.60
N SER A 119 -5.52 -4.61 -10.64
CA SER A 119 -5.08 -4.90 -9.28
C SER A 119 -5.84 -4.03 -8.28
N GLY A 120 -5.92 -4.45 -7.02
CA GLY A 120 -6.67 -3.72 -6.02
C GLY A 120 -6.24 -4.03 -4.59
N TRP A 121 -6.66 -3.17 -3.67
CA TRP A 121 -6.47 -3.28 -2.23
C TRP A 121 -7.84 -3.25 -1.56
N SER A 122 -8.14 -4.24 -0.72
CA SER A 122 -9.38 -4.33 0.05
C SER A 122 -9.10 -4.80 1.47
N ARG A 123 -10.05 -4.59 2.41
CA ARG A 123 -9.93 -5.15 3.75
C ARG A 123 -10.58 -6.53 3.80
N MET A 124 -10.01 -7.46 4.56
CA MET A 124 -10.57 -8.82 4.76
C MET A 124 -11.98 -8.80 5.36
N ASP A 125 -12.30 -7.78 6.16
CA ASP A 125 -13.57 -7.65 6.88
C ASP A 125 -14.65 -6.89 6.08
N THR A 126 -14.30 -6.34 4.92
CA THR A 126 -15.25 -5.62 4.07
C THR A 126 -15.87 -6.60 3.08
N PRO A 127 -17.21 -6.75 3.06
CA PRO A 127 -17.87 -7.55 2.03
C PRO A 127 -17.43 -7.09 0.65
N GLU A 128 -17.17 -8.03 -0.27
CA GLU A 128 -17.02 -7.68 -1.68
C GLU A 128 -18.31 -6.97 -2.11
N ILE A 129 -18.20 -5.68 -2.43
CA ILE A 129 -19.28 -4.97 -3.10
C ILE A 129 -19.28 -5.53 -4.50
N ASP A 130 -20.26 -6.39 -4.78
CA ASP A 130 -20.53 -6.88 -6.13
C ASP A 130 -20.81 -5.66 -7.03
N ASN A 131 -19.86 -5.37 -7.92
CA ASN A 131 -19.99 -4.29 -8.89
C ASN A 131 -20.25 -4.93 -10.25
N GLU A 132 -21.47 -5.44 -10.40
CA GLU A 132 -21.93 -6.16 -11.59
C GLU A 132 -21.68 -5.36 -12.88
N GLU A 133 -21.80 -4.03 -12.86
CA GLU A 133 -21.49 -3.17 -14.01
C GLU A 133 -20.00 -3.25 -14.40
N TYR A 134 -19.11 -3.16 -13.42
CA TYR A 134 -17.67 -3.27 -13.65
C TYR A 134 -17.29 -4.69 -14.11
N GLU A 135 -17.87 -5.73 -13.50
CA GLU A 135 -17.61 -7.12 -13.89
C GLU A 135 -18.06 -7.40 -15.33
N ASN A 136 -19.25 -6.91 -15.71
CA ASN A 136 -19.76 -7.02 -17.08
C ASN A 136 -18.86 -6.29 -18.08
N LEU A 137 -18.41 -5.07 -17.75
CA LEU A 137 -17.49 -4.31 -18.61
C LEU A 137 -16.16 -5.04 -18.80
N ILE A 138 -15.58 -5.55 -17.71
CA ILE A 138 -14.34 -6.33 -17.78
C ILE A 138 -14.53 -7.58 -18.64
N LYS A 139 -15.68 -8.26 -18.51
CA LYS A 139 -15.99 -9.45 -19.29
C LYS A 139 -16.20 -9.16 -20.77
N GLU A 140 -16.79 -8.02 -21.11
CA GLU A 140 -16.95 -7.58 -22.50
C GLU A 140 -15.60 -7.30 -23.17
N ILE A 141 -14.68 -6.63 -22.47
CA ILE A 141 -13.40 -6.21 -23.03
C ILE A 141 -12.39 -7.37 -23.07
N TYR A 142 -12.33 -8.17 -22.01
CA TYR A 142 -11.27 -9.16 -21.80
C TYR A 142 -11.75 -10.62 -21.85
N GLY A 143 -13.06 -10.86 -21.95
CA GLY A 143 -13.65 -12.20 -21.87
C GLY A 143 -13.72 -12.71 -20.43
N GLU A 144 -13.69 -14.03 -20.24
CA GLU A 144 -13.65 -14.59 -18.89
C GLU A 144 -12.37 -14.16 -18.15
N THR A 145 -12.52 -13.88 -16.86
CA THR A 145 -11.42 -13.46 -16.00
C THR A 145 -11.42 -14.28 -14.72
N TYR A 146 -10.28 -14.28 -14.04
CA TYR A 146 -10.17 -14.85 -12.70
C TYR A 146 -9.35 -13.92 -11.81
N LYS A 147 -9.66 -13.95 -10.52
CA LYS A 147 -9.04 -13.11 -9.50
C LYS A 147 -8.18 -13.98 -8.61
N LYS A 148 -6.97 -13.49 -8.30
CA LYS A 148 -6.13 -14.03 -7.23
C LYS A 148 -5.99 -12.99 -6.13
N GLU A 149 -5.93 -13.46 -4.90
CA GLU A 149 -5.90 -12.63 -3.70
C GLU A 149 -4.83 -13.13 -2.73
N TRP A 150 -4.13 -12.17 -2.13
CA TRP A 150 -3.10 -12.43 -1.14
C TRP A 150 -3.27 -11.50 0.05
N ASN A 151 -3.03 -12.04 1.24
CA ASN A 151 -2.77 -11.24 2.44
C ASN A 151 -1.30 -11.41 2.84
N TRP A 152 -0.90 -10.80 3.96
CA TRP A 152 0.48 -10.86 4.46
C TRP A 152 1.07 -12.27 4.56
N ASP A 153 0.25 -13.26 4.90
CA ASP A 153 0.68 -14.63 5.16
C ASP A 153 0.75 -15.48 3.89
N GLY A 154 -0.03 -15.16 2.85
CA GLY A 154 -0.05 -15.98 1.64
C GLY A 154 -1.19 -15.69 0.68
N GLU A 155 -1.30 -16.57 -0.32
CA GLU A 155 -2.45 -16.63 -1.22
C GLU A 155 -3.67 -17.16 -0.47
N ILE A 156 -4.80 -16.49 -0.63
CA ILE A 156 -6.07 -16.84 0.03
C ILE A 156 -7.16 -17.25 -0.97
N LYS A 157 -7.06 -16.82 -2.23
CA LYS A 157 -7.99 -17.13 -3.32
C LYS A 157 -7.30 -17.10 -4.67
#